data_AF-A0AAV0C0K6-F1
#
_entry.id   AF-A0AAV0C0K6-F1
#
_cell.length_a   1.000
_cell.length_b   1.000
_cell.length_c   1.000
_cell.angle_alpha   90.00
_cell.angle_beta   90.00
_cell.angle_gamma   90.00
#
_symmetry.space_group_name_H-M   'P 1'
#
loop_
_entity.id
_entity.type
_entity.pdbx_description
1 polymer ?
#
loop_
_entity_poly.entity_id
_entity_poly.type
_entity_poly.pdbx_seq_one_letter_code
_entity_poly.pdbx_strand_id
1 'polypeptide(L)'
;MDETASTSRKRQRDPESGSSDGSLLLEDSLALTDTFVAVRMMSAQFPYIEKVSVRPFVLQSQLYCSIKDRTQVDRELESLKREKMVRIFKLYTGRDDRAIMLLEEYLSQIEHVVKIMEEKKKEKLPVFEWFKAHIISSKLDPCIGHHELCSLLSLGGKVKEEHVSLLINAGLLCLKNED
;
A
#
# COMPACT_ATOMS: atom_id res chain seq x y z
N MET A 1 37.10 19.33 -54.14
CA MET A 1 35.70 19.06 -53.75
C MET A 1 35.75 18.19 -52.52
N ASP A 2 35.23 18.76 -51.44
CA ASP A 2 35.03 18.22 -50.09
C ASP A 2 34.44 16.79 -50.06
N GLU A 3 34.78 15.98 -49.05
CA GLU A 3 34.00 15.92 -47.81
C GLU A 3 34.59 14.94 -46.80
N THR A 4 34.41 15.30 -45.54
CA THR A 4 34.88 14.71 -44.28
C THR A 4 34.17 13.39 -43.90
N ALA A 5 34.88 12.44 -43.29
CA ALA A 5 34.25 11.34 -42.54
C ALA A 5 34.90 11.15 -41.15
N SER A 6 34.28 11.83 -40.20
CA SER A 6 34.25 11.73 -38.73
C SER A 6 34.88 10.50 -38.05
N THR A 7 35.89 10.78 -37.21
CA THR A 7 36.33 9.92 -36.10
C THR A 7 35.30 9.90 -34.97
N SER A 8 34.46 8.86 -34.90
CA SER A 8 33.57 8.63 -33.75
C SER A 8 34.30 7.92 -32.63
N ARG A 9 34.72 8.70 -31.62
CA ARG A 9 35.28 8.24 -30.34
C ARG A 9 34.29 7.34 -29.62
N LYS A 10 34.68 6.07 -29.42
CA LYS A 10 33.99 5.07 -28.59
C LYS A 10 33.98 5.57 -27.13
N ARG A 11 32.84 6.06 -26.64
CA ARG A 11 32.67 6.42 -25.23
C ARG A 11 32.56 5.13 -24.42
N GLN A 12 33.65 4.74 -23.79
CA GLN A 12 33.67 3.77 -22.69
C GLN A 12 32.98 4.43 -21.49
N ARG A 13 31.98 3.75 -20.92
CA ARG A 13 31.31 4.18 -19.69
C ARG A 13 31.66 3.14 -18.63
N ASP A 14 32.40 3.58 -17.62
CA ASP A 14 32.78 2.78 -16.46
C ASP A 14 31.54 2.33 -15.66
N PRO A 15 31.64 1.22 -14.91
CA PRO A 15 30.55 0.71 -14.10
C PRO A 15 30.50 1.49 -12.78
N GLU A 16 29.50 2.35 -12.60
CA GLU A 16 29.22 2.89 -11.27
C GLU A 16 28.41 1.87 -10.48
N SER A 17 29.11 1.28 -9.51
CA SER A 17 28.57 0.58 -8.36
C SER A 17 27.57 1.47 -7.61
N GLY A 18 26.30 1.06 -7.60
CA GLY A 18 25.26 1.61 -6.75
C GLY A 18 24.47 0.46 -6.17
N SER A 19 24.87 0.02 -4.98
CA SER A 19 24.22 -0.98 -4.13
C SER A 19 22.70 -0.80 -4.11
N SER A 20 21.98 -1.72 -4.76
CA SER A 20 20.54 -1.93 -4.55
C SER A 20 20.25 -3.42 -4.46
N ASP A 21 21.01 -4.10 -3.61
CA ASP A 21 20.93 -5.55 -3.39
C ASP A 21 19.97 -5.92 -2.24
N GLY A 22 19.13 -4.97 -1.80
CA GLY A 22 18.13 -5.18 -0.75
C GLY A 22 16.80 -5.75 -1.25
N SER A 23 16.56 -5.77 -2.55
CA SER A 23 15.26 -6.17 -3.14
C SER A 23 15.23 -7.62 -3.63
N LEU A 24 16.39 -8.23 -3.88
CA LEU A 24 16.50 -9.57 -4.46
C LEU A 24 16.38 -10.69 -3.41
N LEU A 25 16.60 -10.40 -2.13
CA LEU A 25 16.57 -11.42 -1.07
C LEU A 25 15.17 -11.89 -0.66
N LEU A 26 14.10 -11.23 -1.12
CA LEU A 26 12.71 -11.60 -0.80
C LEU A 26 12.01 -12.39 -1.92
N GLU A 27 12.68 -12.64 -3.05
CA GLU A 27 12.04 -13.24 -4.24
C GLU A 27 12.06 -14.78 -4.25
N ASP A 28 12.82 -15.43 -3.37
CA ASP A 28 13.17 -16.85 -3.53
C ASP A 28 12.33 -17.86 -2.71
N SER A 29 11.27 -17.46 -1.99
CA SER A 29 10.56 -18.39 -1.08
C SER A 29 9.04 -18.53 -1.26
N LEU A 30 8.41 -17.76 -2.15
CA LEU A 30 6.98 -17.81 -2.35
C LEU A 30 6.73 -17.95 -3.84
N ALA A 31 5.89 -18.91 -4.24
CA ALA A 31 5.42 -18.99 -5.62
C ALA A 31 4.72 -17.66 -5.96
N LEU A 32 5.45 -16.73 -6.57
CA LEU A 32 4.93 -15.42 -6.97
C LEU A 32 3.80 -15.69 -7.96
N THR A 33 2.56 -15.62 -7.47
CA THR A 33 1.42 -15.88 -8.34
C THR A 33 1.32 -14.75 -9.36
N ASP A 34 0.77 -15.07 -10.54
CA ASP A 34 0.61 -14.09 -11.62
C ASP A 34 -0.15 -12.85 -11.13
N THR A 35 -1.10 -13.01 -10.20
CA THR A 35 -1.82 -11.89 -9.57
C THR A 35 -0.91 -11.00 -8.74
N PHE A 36 -0.03 -11.56 -7.92
CA PHE A 36 0.88 -10.74 -7.09
C PHE A 36 1.89 -9.99 -7.95
N VAL A 37 2.43 -10.64 -8.98
CA VAL A 37 3.32 -10.00 -9.96
C VAL A 37 2.60 -8.87 -10.68
N ALA A 38 1.37 -9.09 -11.13
CA ALA A 38 0.55 -8.06 -11.78
C ALA A 38 0.32 -6.85 -10.86
N VAL A 39 -0.03 -7.08 -9.58
CA VAL A 39 -0.18 -6.00 -8.60
C VAL A 39 1.11 -5.20 -8.45
N ARG A 40 2.26 -5.87 -8.23
CA ARG A 40 3.56 -5.18 -8.10
C ARG A 40 3.93 -4.38 -9.35
N MET A 41 3.74 -4.97 -10.54
CA MET A 41 4.05 -4.30 -11.80
C MET A 41 3.16 -3.07 -12.03
N MET A 42 1.84 -3.19 -11.80
CA MET A 42 0.91 -2.08 -11.94
C MET A 42 1.21 -0.96 -10.93
N SER A 43 1.53 -1.31 -9.68
CA SER A 43 1.95 -0.32 -8.68
C SER A 43 3.24 0.38 -9.08
N ALA A 44 4.24 -0.34 -9.61
CA ALA A 44 5.52 0.22 -10.01
C ALA A 44 5.44 1.15 -11.23
N GLN A 45 4.41 1.00 -12.07
CA GLN A 45 4.16 1.91 -13.20
C GLN A 45 3.62 3.28 -12.75
N PHE A 46 3.20 3.41 -11.50
CA PHE A 46 2.70 4.68 -10.99
C PHE A 46 3.84 5.68 -10.84
N PRO A 47 3.77 6.85 -11.51
CA PRO A 47 4.85 7.82 -11.45
C PRO A 47 4.99 8.38 -10.04
N TYR A 48 6.22 8.42 -9.54
CA TYR A 48 6.52 9.09 -8.28
C TYR A 48 6.40 10.60 -8.49
N ILE A 49 5.30 11.18 -8.02
CA ILE A 49 5.08 12.63 -8.06
C ILE A 49 5.44 13.17 -6.67
N GLU A 50 6.57 13.88 -6.58
CA GLU A 50 7.14 14.42 -5.34
C GLU A 50 6.16 15.30 -4.54
N LYS A 51 5.15 15.89 -5.20
CA LYS A 51 4.10 16.73 -4.60
C LYS A 51 2.85 15.98 -4.16
N VAL A 52 2.72 14.69 -4.50
CA VAL A 52 1.53 13.88 -4.22
C VAL A 52 1.98 12.66 -3.44
N SER A 53 1.75 12.66 -2.12
CA SER A 53 2.07 11.55 -1.21
C SER A 53 1.12 10.35 -1.35
N VAL A 54 0.48 10.20 -2.50
CA VAL A 54 -0.48 9.12 -2.75
C VAL A 54 0.29 7.92 -3.24
N ARG A 55 0.25 6.86 -2.43
CA ARG A 55 0.77 5.55 -2.84
C ARG A 55 -0.18 4.92 -3.87
N PRO A 56 0.37 4.18 -4.85
CA PRO A 56 -0.46 3.52 -5.84
C PRO A 56 -1.34 2.45 -5.20
N PHE A 57 -2.52 2.27 -5.79
CA PHE A 57 -3.36 1.11 -5.57
C PHE A 57 -3.87 0.61 -6.92
N VAL A 58 -4.10 -0.68 -7.00
CA VAL A 58 -4.58 -1.37 -8.20
C VAL A 58 -6.06 -1.67 -8.02
N LEU A 59 -6.85 -1.45 -9.06
CA LEU A 59 -8.26 -1.83 -9.03
C LEU A 59 -8.42 -3.31 -9.34
N GLN A 60 -9.36 -3.99 -8.69
CA GLN A 60 -9.70 -5.36 -9.03
C GLN A 60 -10.15 -5.48 -10.49
N SER A 61 -10.89 -4.47 -10.99
CA SER A 61 -11.23 -4.36 -12.40
C SER A 61 -10.01 -4.30 -13.34
N GLN A 62 -8.89 -3.70 -12.92
CA GLN A 62 -7.64 -3.67 -13.70
C GLN A 62 -6.95 -5.04 -13.74
N LEU A 63 -7.01 -5.80 -12.63
CA LEU A 63 -6.50 -7.17 -12.60
C LEU A 63 -7.30 -8.08 -13.53
N TYR A 64 -8.63 -7.96 -13.55
CA TYR A 64 -9.48 -8.72 -14.46
C TYR A 64 -9.28 -8.40 -15.94
N CYS A 65 -8.73 -7.22 -16.27
CA CYS A 65 -8.34 -6.89 -17.64
C CYS A 65 -6.99 -7.52 -18.02
N SER A 66 -6.14 -7.79 -17.05
CA SER A 66 -4.76 -8.26 -17.29
C SER A 66 -4.64 -9.78 -17.19
N ILE A 67 -5.45 -10.41 -16.34
CA ILE A 67 -5.46 -11.86 -16.10
C ILE A 67 -6.79 -12.43 -16.57
N LYS A 68 -6.74 -13.51 -17.37
CA LYS A 68 -7.92 -14.08 -18.03
C LYS A 68 -8.88 -14.77 -17.06
N ASP A 69 -8.34 -15.49 -16.07
CA ASP A 69 -9.15 -16.24 -15.10
C ASP A 69 -9.46 -15.38 -13.86
N ARG A 70 -10.69 -14.86 -13.82
CA ARG A 70 -11.17 -14.05 -12.69
C ARG A 70 -11.29 -14.86 -11.39
N THR A 71 -11.65 -16.14 -11.49
CA THR A 71 -11.82 -17.00 -10.30
C THR A 71 -10.48 -17.29 -9.65
N GLN A 72 -9.43 -17.46 -10.47
CA GLN A 72 -8.06 -17.58 -9.98
C GLN A 72 -7.61 -16.31 -9.25
N VAL A 73 -7.83 -15.13 -9.86
CA VAL A 73 -7.51 -13.83 -9.23
C VAL A 73 -8.19 -13.69 -7.87
N ASP A 74 -9.48 -14.02 -7.75
CA ASP A 74 -10.18 -13.94 -6.47
C ASP A 74 -9.60 -14.89 -5.41
N ARG A 75 -9.27 -16.12 -5.79
CA ARG A 75 -8.67 -17.11 -4.88
C ARG A 75 -7.27 -16.67 -4.42
N GLU A 76 -6.48 -16.14 -5.34
CA GLU A 76 -5.13 -15.66 -5.06
C GLU A 76 -5.15 -14.39 -4.20
N LEU A 77 -6.03 -13.43 -4.48
CA LEU A 77 -6.21 -12.23 -3.65
C LEU A 77 -6.62 -12.58 -2.22
N GLU A 78 -7.52 -13.56 -2.05
CA GLU A 78 -7.88 -14.04 -0.72
C GLU A 78 -6.70 -14.75 -0.02
N SER A 79 -5.80 -15.43 -0.74
CA SER A 79 -4.56 -15.97 -0.16
C SER A 79 -3.60 -14.86 0.26
N LEU A 80 -3.33 -13.91 -0.63
CA LEU A 80 -2.46 -12.76 -0.37
C LEU A 80 -2.98 -11.89 0.80
N LYS A 81 -4.30 -11.77 0.94
CA LYS A 81 -4.94 -11.12 2.09
C LYS A 81 -4.66 -11.88 3.39
N ARG A 82 -4.79 -13.22 3.40
CA ARG A 82 -4.49 -14.06 4.58
C ARG A 82 -3.01 -14.05 4.95
N GLU A 83 -2.14 -14.01 3.94
CA GLU A 83 -0.68 -13.93 4.08
C GLU A 83 -0.21 -12.51 4.45
N LYS A 84 -1.13 -11.54 4.59
CA LYS A 84 -0.83 -10.13 4.93
C LYS A 84 0.13 -9.47 3.94
N MET A 85 0.08 -9.86 2.67
CA MET A 85 0.88 -9.24 1.61
C MET A 85 0.17 -8.05 0.98
N VAL A 86 -1.16 -8.13 0.87
CA VAL A 86 -2.00 -7.09 0.28
C VAL A 86 -3.14 -6.71 1.21
N ARG A 87 -3.61 -5.47 1.07
CA ARG A 87 -4.81 -4.96 1.72
C ARG A 87 -5.83 -4.60 0.67
N ILE A 88 -7.07 -5.05 0.89
CA ILE A 88 -8.19 -4.81 -0.01
C ILE A 88 -9.11 -3.77 0.65
N PHE A 89 -9.44 -2.73 -0.09
CA PHE A 89 -10.35 -1.67 0.30
C PHE A 89 -11.58 -1.70 -0.59
N LYS A 90 -12.74 -1.49 0.01
CA LYS A 90 -13.98 -1.29 -0.74
C LYS A 90 -14.07 0.18 -1.15
N LEU A 91 -14.20 0.44 -2.45
CA LEU A 91 -14.39 1.79 -2.94
C LEU A 91 -15.88 2.14 -2.96
N TYR A 92 -16.22 3.39 -2.60
CA TYR A 92 -17.58 3.92 -2.68
C TYR A 92 -17.91 4.49 -4.06
N THR A 93 -17.03 4.31 -5.04
CA THR A 93 -17.36 4.58 -6.45
C THR A 93 -18.45 3.59 -6.85
N GLY A 94 -19.62 4.04 -7.32
CA GLY A 94 -20.85 3.25 -7.50
C GLY A 94 -20.81 1.98 -8.36
N ARG A 95 -19.62 1.47 -8.71
CA ARG A 95 -19.36 0.18 -9.38
C ARG A 95 -18.95 -0.96 -8.44
N ASP A 96 -19.02 -0.79 -7.12
CA ASP A 96 -18.58 -1.78 -6.10
C ASP A 96 -17.18 -2.36 -6.37
N ASP A 97 -16.30 -1.53 -6.95
CA ASP A 97 -14.94 -1.92 -7.28
C ASP A 97 -14.08 -1.95 -6.01
N ARG A 98 -13.05 -2.79 -6.02
CA ARG A 98 -12.13 -2.95 -4.88
C ARG A 98 -10.77 -2.41 -5.24
N ALA A 99 -10.20 -1.62 -4.33
CA ALA A 99 -8.80 -1.21 -4.41
C ALA A 99 -7.92 -2.21 -3.68
N ILE A 100 -6.79 -2.55 -4.27
CA ILE A 100 -5.81 -3.50 -3.78
C ILE A 100 -4.50 -2.76 -3.65
N MET A 101 -3.89 -2.83 -2.48
CA MET A 101 -2.66 -2.12 -2.16
C MET A 101 -1.69 -3.07 -1.48
N LEU A 102 -0.39 -2.93 -1.72
CA LEU A 102 0.61 -3.70 -1.00
C LEU A 102 0.60 -3.29 0.47
N LEU A 103 0.65 -4.28 1.38
CA LEU A 103 0.60 -3.98 2.81
C LEU A 103 1.81 -3.13 3.24
N GLU A 104 2.98 -3.41 2.69
CA GLU A 104 4.21 -2.66 2.95
C GLU A 104 4.05 -1.18 2.56
N GLU A 105 3.51 -0.89 1.37
CA GLU A 105 3.24 0.49 0.94
C GLU A 105 2.22 1.18 1.84
N TYR A 106 1.24 0.43 2.33
CA TYR A 106 0.20 0.96 3.22
C TYR A 106 0.76 1.31 4.59
N LEU A 107 1.59 0.43 5.17
CA LEU A 107 2.28 0.70 6.43
C LEU A 107 3.21 1.91 6.31
N SER A 108 3.94 2.01 5.20
CA SER A 108 4.80 3.15 4.90
C SER A 108 4.01 4.46 4.76
N GLN A 109 2.80 4.41 4.18
CA GLN A 109 1.89 5.55 4.13
C GLN A 109 1.41 5.97 5.52
N ILE A 110 1.03 5.02 6.38
CA ILE A 110 0.64 5.31 7.76
C ILE A 110 1.80 5.99 8.49
N GLU A 111 3.01 5.44 8.41
CA GLU A 111 4.20 6.03 9.04
C GLU A 111 4.43 7.48 8.61
N HIS A 112 4.28 7.77 7.33
CA HIS A 112 4.41 9.12 6.82
C HIS A 112 3.35 10.07 7.41
N VAL A 113 2.08 9.62 7.47
CA VAL A 113 0.99 10.40 8.08
C VAL A 113 1.24 10.63 9.57
N VAL A 114 1.68 9.60 10.29
CA VAL A 114 2.01 9.68 11.72
C VAL A 114 3.11 10.71 11.94
N LYS A 115 4.19 10.66 11.15
CA LYS A 115 5.29 11.62 11.23
C LYS A 115 4.83 13.07 11.04
N ILE A 116 4.01 13.33 10.01
CA ILE A 116 3.44 14.66 9.76
C ILE A 116 2.56 15.12 10.94
N MET A 117 1.81 14.20 11.55
CA MET A 117 0.93 14.54 12.68
C MET A 117 1.68 14.76 13.99
N GLU A 118 2.74 13.99 14.25
CA GLU A 118 3.63 14.19 15.39
C GLU A 118 4.35 15.55 15.30
N GLU A 119 4.81 15.94 14.11
CA GLU A 119 5.41 17.25 13.87
C GLU A 119 4.43 18.40 14.15
N LYS A 120 3.14 18.23 13.80
CA LYS A 120 2.09 19.23 14.05
C LYS A 120 1.66 19.32 15.51
N LYS A 121 1.57 18.17 16.21
CA LYS A 121 1.03 18.10 17.58
C LYS A 121 2.10 18.03 18.68
N LYS A 122 3.39 17.88 18.34
CA LYS A 122 4.52 17.73 19.27
C LYS A 122 4.36 16.62 20.33
N GLU A 123 3.39 15.73 20.16
CA GLU A 123 3.11 14.61 21.06
C GLU A 123 3.10 13.32 20.25
N LYS A 124 3.71 12.27 20.81
CA LYS A 124 3.59 10.91 20.27
C LYS A 124 2.18 10.42 20.53
N LEU A 125 1.52 9.95 19.47
CA LEU A 125 0.12 9.54 19.53
C LEU A 125 0.07 8.00 19.54
N PRO A 126 -0.02 7.36 20.72
CA PRO A 126 0.06 5.90 20.85
C PRO A 126 -1.08 5.17 20.12
N VAL A 127 -2.18 5.87 19.84
CA VAL A 127 -3.31 5.38 19.03
C VAL A 127 -2.88 4.84 17.66
N PHE A 128 -1.86 5.43 17.02
CA PHE A 128 -1.40 4.94 15.72
C PHE A 128 -0.65 3.62 15.81
N GLU A 129 0.14 3.45 16.87
CA GLU A 129 0.81 2.17 17.14
C GLU A 129 -0.22 1.11 17.52
N TRP A 130 -1.26 1.47 18.26
CA TRP A 130 -2.37 0.56 18.53
C TRP A 130 -3.12 0.17 17.26
N PHE A 131 -3.31 1.12 16.33
CA PHE A 131 -3.95 0.87 15.04
C PHE A 131 -3.13 -0.12 14.20
N LYS A 132 -1.82 0.10 14.06
CA LYS A 132 -0.92 -0.83 13.38
C LYS A 132 -0.91 -2.21 14.04
N ALA A 133 -0.67 -2.26 15.35
CA ALA A 133 -0.48 -3.51 16.07
C ALA A 133 -1.77 -4.34 16.16
N HIS A 134 -2.91 -3.73 16.48
CA HIS A 134 -4.14 -4.46 16.79
C HIS A 134 -5.11 -4.52 15.61
N ILE A 135 -5.27 -3.43 14.84
CA ILE A 135 -6.26 -3.41 13.75
C ILE A 135 -5.67 -3.99 12.48
N ILE A 136 -4.48 -3.55 12.06
CA ILE A 136 -3.89 -4.05 10.80
C ILE A 136 -3.49 -5.52 10.92
N SER A 137 -3.03 -5.96 12.08
CA SER A 137 -2.65 -7.35 12.29
C SER A 137 -3.85 -8.31 12.48
N SER A 138 -4.98 -7.83 13.00
CA SER A 138 -6.11 -8.69 13.37
C SER A 138 -7.30 -8.59 12.41
N LYS A 139 -7.52 -7.42 11.79
CA LYS A 139 -8.65 -7.17 10.88
C LYS A 139 -8.17 -7.07 9.43
N LEU A 140 -8.48 -8.11 8.67
CA LEU A 140 -8.18 -8.18 7.24
C LEU A 140 -9.30 -7.56 6.38
N ASP A 141 -10.49 -7.39 6.93
CA ASP A 141 -11.64 -6.87 6.19
C ASP A 141 -11.60 -5.33 6.04
N PRO A 142 -12.18 -4.79 4.96
CA PRO A 142 -12.20 -3.36 4.68
C PRO A 142 -13.09 -2.55 5.62
N CYS A 143 -13.97 -3.22 6.38
CA CYS A 143 -14.92 -2.58 7.28
C CYS A 143 -14.76 -3.12 8.70
N ILE A 144 -14.94 -2.24 9.67
CA ILE A 144 -14.90 -2.56 11.10
C ILE A 144 -16.06 -1.85 11.78
N GLY A 145 -16.79 -2.58 12.64
CA GLY A 145 -17.85 -1.98 13.44
C GLY A 145 -17.28 -1.07 14.51
N HIS A 146 -17.99 -0.01 14.91
CA HIS A 146 -17.49 0.92 15.93
C HIS A 146 -17.15 0.23 17.25
N HIS A 147 -18.00 -0.70 17.72
CA HIS A 147 -17.72 -1.48 18.93
C HIS A 147 -16.46 -2.36 18.79
N GLU A 148 -16.29 -3.01 17.65
CA GLU A 148 -15.11 -3.84 17.35
C GLU A 148 -13.84 -2.98 17.28
N LEU A 149 -13.91 -1.81 16.64
CA LEU A 149 -12.83 -0.83 16.58
C LEU A 149 -12.38 -0.41 17.98
N CYS A 150 -13.34 0.00 18.82
CA CYS A 150 -13.06 0.40 20.19
C CYS A 150 -12.50 -0.76 21.02
N SER A 151 -12.98 -1.98 20.82
CA SER A 151 -12.45 -3.18 21.48
C SER A 151 -10.99 -3.46 21.10
N LEU A 152 -10.65 -3.41 19.81
CA LEU A 152 -9.28 -3.64 19.34
C LEU A 152 -8.31 -2.54 19.78
N LEU A 153 -8.73 -1.27 19.74
CA LEU A 153 -7.92 -0.18 20.27
C LEU A 153 -7.73 -0.28 21.79
N SER A 154 -8.71 -0.86 22.51
CA SER A 154 -8.65 -1.00 23.97
C SER A 154 -7.62 -2.02 24.45
N LEU A 155 -7.16 -2.91 23.55
CA LEU A 155 -6.03 -3.78 23.83
C LEU A 155 -4.74 -3.00 24.08
N GLY A 156 -4.60 -1.81 23.46
CA GLY A 156 -3.46 -0.93 23.63
C GLY A 156 -3.56 0.05 24.81
N GLY A 157 -4.77 0.29 25.34
CA GLY A 157 -4.98 1.22 26.46
C GLY A 157 -6.39 1.79 26.51
N LYS A 158 -6.59 2.87 27.28
CA LYS A 158 -7.90 3.51 27.42
C LYS A 158 -8.27 4.30 26.16
N VAL A 159 -9.23 3.77 25.39
CA VAL A 159 -9.75 4.42 24.18
C VAL A 159 -10.75 5.50 24.56
N LYS A 160 -10.71 6.59 23.80
CA LYS A 160 -11.63 7.72 23.88
C LYS A 160 -12.01 8.11 22.45
N GLU A 161 -13.14 8.80 22.30
CA GLU A 161 -13.59 9.32 21.00
C GLU A 161 -12.58 10.27 20.33
N GLU A 162 -11.77 10.98 21.12
CA GLU A 162 -10.68 11.81 20.60
C GLU A 162 -9.67 11.00 19.77
N HIS A 163 -9.43 9.73 20.14
CA HIS A 163 -8.55 8.83 19.40
C HIS A 163 -9.16 8.38 18.08
N VAL A 164 -10.46 8.08 18.06
CA VAL A 164 -11.18 7.69 16.83
C VAL A 164 -11.23 8.87 15.86
N SER A 165 -11.55 10.06 16.37
CA SER A 165 -11.55 11.31 15.60
C SER A 165 -10.18 11.61 15.01
N LEU A 166 -9.11 11.29 15.74
CA LEU A 166 -7.74 11.49 15.27
C LEU A 166 -7.38 10.54 14.12
N LEU A 167 -7.81 9.27 14.18
CA LEU A 167 -7.63 8.32 13.07
C LEU A 167 -8.44 8.73 11.82
N ILE A 168 -9.64 9.30 12.00
CA ILE A 168 -10.43 9.85 10.89
C ILE A 168 -9.74 11.07 10.28
N ASN A 169 -9.29 12.02 11.11
CA ASN A 169 -8.56 13.21 10.66
C ASN A 169 -7.21 12.88 9.99
N ALA A 170 -6.60 11.75 10.36
CA ALA A 170 -5.41 11.21 9.73
C ALA A 170 -5.71 10.55 8.37
N GLY A 171 -6.98 10.36 8.01
CA GLY A 171 -7.39 9.64 6.80
C GLY A 171 -7.21 8.12 6.88
N LEU A 172 -7.02 7.56 8.08
CA LEU A 172 -6.88 6.11 8.28
C LEU A 172 -8.23 5.39 8.41
N LEU A 173 -9.28 6.13 8.78
CA LEU A 173 -10.65 5.66 8.88
C LEU A 173 -11.58 6.58 8.11
N CYS A 174 -12.58 5.99 7.47
CA CYS A 174 -13.71 6.71 6.88
C CYS A 174 -15.01 6.24 7.54
N LEU A 175 -15.90 7.18 7.81
CA LEU A 175 -17.24 6.87 8.29
C LEU A 175 -18.09 6.39 7.11
N LYS A 176 -18.63 5.19 7.22
CA LYS A 176 -19.68 4.70 6.33
C LYS A 176 -21.02 5.02 6.98
N ASN A 177 -21.72 6.02 6.46
CA ASN A 177 -23.13 6.19 6.78
C ASN A 177 -23.91 5.22 5.89
N GLU A 178 -24.72 4.35 6.47
CA GLU A 178 -25.74 3.61 5.72
C GLU A 178 -26.89 4.58 5.46
N ASP A 179 -27.16 4.88 4.19
CA ASP A 179 -28.42 5.46 3.71
C ASP A 179 -29.43 4.33 3.46
#